data_AF-A0A3D3X0D4-F1
#
_entry.id   AF-A0A3D3X0D4-F1
#
_cell.length_a   1.000
_cell.length_b   1.000
_cell.length_c   1.000
_cell.angle_alpha   90.00
_cell.angle_beta   90.00
_cell.angle_gamma   90.00
#
_symmetry.space_group_name_H-M   'P 1'
#
loop_
_entity.id
_entity.type
_entity.pdbx_description
1 polymer ?
#
loop_
_entity_poly.entity_id
_entity_poly.type
_entity_poly.pdbx_seq_one_letter_code
_entity_poly.pdbx_strand_id
1 'polypeptide(L)'
;MQVEVMEAREALEPPLAKLAALNRTSKQVTTLREIIGKMRTLARNGDFDPYFDADKEFHIALAEAVENRLVSATLIPLINTMEQKLYREFTHHYYLKDSAALQRVVDLHEEILEAIAQGNPDAAFERMQEHWRRMSEISET
;
A
#
# COMPACT_ATOMS: atom_id res chain seq x y z
N MET A 1 10.56 -0.51 16.89
CA MET A 1 9.20 -1.03 16.66
C MET A 1 8.56 -0.55 15.37
N GLN A 2 8.45 0.76 15.09
CA GLN A 2 7.82 1.21 13.82
C GLN A 2 8.63 0.85 12.58
N VAL A 3 9.94 1.11 12.60
CA VAL A 3 10.87 0.71 11.54
C VAL A 3 10.80 -0.81 11.32
N GLU A 4 10.84 -1.60 12.40
CA GLU A 4 10.71 -3.06 12.33
C GLU A 4 9.40 -3.53 11.67
N VAL A 5 8.28 -2.81 11.87
CA VAL A 5 7.01 -3.13 11.20
C VAL A 5 7.06 -2.74 9.72
N MET A 6 7.66 -1.61 9.37
CA MET A 6 7.86 -1.22 7.97
C MET A 6 8.76 -2.23 7.24
N GLU A 7 9.88 -2.63 7.84
CA GLU A 7 10.78 -3.66 7.32
C GLU A 7 10.05 -5.01 7.13
N ALA A 8 9.22 -5.40 8.10
CA ALA A 8 8.43 -6.62 7.99
C ALA A 8 7.41 -6.54 6.84
N ARG A 9 6.74 -5.39 6.65
CA ARG A 9 5.80 -5.19 5.54
C ARG A 9 6.54 -5.14 4.20
N GLU A 10 7.68 -4.47 4.12
CA GLU A 10 8.54 -4.43 2.92
C GLU A 10 8.99 -5.84 2.49
N ALA A 11 9.28 -6.73 3.45
CA ALA A 11 9.63 -8.11 3.15
C ALA A 11 8.43 -8.97 2.67
N LEU A 12 7.21 -8.64 3.12
CA LEU A 12 6.03 -9.50 2.96
C LEU A 12 5.09 -9.05 1.83
N GLU A 13 5.01 -7.76 1.53
CA GLU A 13 4.03 -7.22 0.57
C GLU A 13 4.42 -7.39 -0.91
N PRO A 14 5.69 -7.29 -1.33
CA PRO A 14 6.06 -7.59 -2.72
C PRO A 14 5.68 -9.00 -3.19
N PRO A 15 6.00 -10.10 -2.47
CA PRO A 15 5.54 -11.42 -2.87
C PRO A 15 4.02 -11.58 -2.79
N LEU A 16 3.34 -10.81 -1.93
CA LEU A 16 1.87 -10.76 -1.89
C LEU A 16 1.29 -10.13 -3.16
N ALA A 17 1.84 -9.02 -3.63
CA ALA A 17 1.41 -8.37 -4.87
C ALA A 17 1.57 -9.32 -6.08
N LYS A 18 2.67 -10.08 -6.10
CA LYS A 18 2.89 -11.17 -7.07
C LYS A 18 1.78 -12.20 -7.06
N LEU A 19 1.41 -12.70 -5.87
CA LEU A 19 0.34 -13.68 -5.71
C LEU A 19 -1.03 -13.11 -6.08
N ALA A 20 -1.30 -11.84 -5.74
CA ALA A 20 -2.53 -11.16 -6.09
C ALA A 20 -2.69 -11.04 -7.62
N ALA A 21 -1.61 -10.75 -8.36
CA ALA A 21 -1.65 -10.73 -9.83
C ALA A 21 -2.01 -12.09 -10.46
N LEU A 22 -1.50 -13.19 -9.88
CA LEU A 22 -1.80 -14.55 -10.34
C LEU A 22 -3.25 -14.96 -10.09
N ASN A 23 -3.80 -14.60 -8.93
CA ASN A 23 -5.10 -15.09 -8.46
C ASN A 23 -6.24 -14.07 -8.61
N ARG A 24 -5.97 -12.91 -9.21
CA ARG A 24 -6.94 -11.80 -9.27
C ARG A 24 -8.28 -12.22 -9.85
N THR A 25 -9.32 -11.65 -9.27
CA THR A 25 -10.67 -11.63 -9.83
C THR A 25 -11.01 -10.23 -10.32
N SER A 26 -11.91 -10.12 -11.30
CA SER A 26 -12.41 -8.82 -11.77
C SER A 26 -13.02 -8.00 -10.63
N LYS A 27 -13.63 -8.67 -9.64
CA LYS A 27 -14.19 -8.01 -8.45
C LYS A 27 -13.10 -7.37 -7.59
N GLN A 28 -12.02 -8.10 -7.27
CA GLN A 28 -10.89 -7.57 -6.50
C GLN A 28 -10.24 -6.38 -7.22
N VAL A 29 -10.03 -6.47 -8.55
CA VAL A 29 -9.46 -5.37 -9.33
C VAL A 29 -10.36 -4.12 -9.29
N THR A 30 -11.68 -4.29 -9.39
CA THR A 30 -12.62 -3.17 -9.25
C THR A 30 -12.54 -2.54 -7.87
N THR A 31 -12.52 -3.34 -6.79
CA THR A 31 -12.40 -2.83 -5.42
C THR A 31 -11.10 -2.04 -5.22
N LEU A 32 -9.95 -2.56 -5.69
CA LEU A 32 -8.68 -1.84 -5.60
C LEU A 32 -8.71 -0.51 -6.38
N ARG A 33 -9.36 -0.48 -7.55
CA ARG A 33 -9.51 0.73 -8.36
C ARG A 33 -10.36 1.80 -7.65
N GLU A 34 -11.42 1.39 -6.97
CA GLU A 34 -12.26 2.29 -6.16
C GLU A 34 -11.47 2.91 -5.00
N ILE A 35 -10.70 2.10 -4.28
CA ILE A 35 -9.84 2.57 -3.18
C ILE A 35 -8.79 3.56 -3.70
N ILE A 36 -8.10 3.26 -4.80
CA ILE A 36 -7.14 4.16 -5.42
C ILE A 36 -7.80 5.48 -5.88
N GLY A 37 -9.00 5.43 -6.44
CA GLY A 37 -9.76 6.63 -6.81
C GLY A 37 -10.07 7.53 -5.61
N LYS A 38 -10.41 6.91 -4.47
CA LYS A 38 -10.58 7.60 -3.17
C LYS A 38 -9.26 8.23 -2.72
N MET A 39 -8.16 7.46 -2.70
CA MET A 39 -6.82 7.95 -2.35
C MET A 39 -6.42 9.14 -3.23
N ARG A 40 -6.63 9.05 -4.54
CA ARG A 40 -6.30 10.11 -5.52
C ARG A 40 -7.02 11.42 -5.21
N THR A 41 -8.29 11.34 -4.85
CA THR A 41 -9.11 12.52 -4.51
C THR A 41 -8.60 13.17 -3.22
N LEU A 42 -8.35 12.36 -2.17
CA LEU A 42 -7.87 12.83 -0.87
C LEU A 42 -6.45 13.41 -0.97
N ALA A 43 -5.59 12.79 -1.76
CA ALA A 43 -4.24 13.25 -2.04
C ALA A 43 -4.24 14.65 -2.68
N ARG A 44 -5.12 14.91 -3.66
CA ARG A 44 -5.25 16.22 -4.31
C ARG A 44 -5.71 17.32 -3.36
N ASN A 45 -6.56 16.98 -2.40
CA ASN A 45 -7.02 17.92 -1.38
C ASN A 45 -6.00 18.14 -0.25
N GLY A 46 -5.03 17.24 -0.11
CA GLY A 46 -4.08 17.26 1.01
C GLY A 46 -4.66 16.68 2.31
N ASP A 47 -5.73 15.88 2.21
CA ASP A 47 -6.44 15.33 3.37
C ASP A 47 -5.70 14.09 3.91
N PHE A 48 -4.63 14.29 4.70
CA PHE A 48 -3.74 13.22 5.15
C PHE A 48 -4.44 12.07 5.91
N ASP A 49 -5.19 12.36 6.96
CA ASP A 49 -5.80 11.31 7.80
C ASP A 49 -6.73 10.37 7.00
N PRO A 50 -7.74 10.88 6.27
CA PRO A 50 -8.59 10.01 5.46
C PRO A 50 -7.83 9.37 4.29
N TYR A 51 -6.80 10.03 3.74
CA TYR A 51 -5.91 9.41 2.76
C TYR A 51 -5.24 8.18 3.36
N PHE A 52 -4.69 8.30 4.57
CA PHE A 52 -3.92 7.26 5.22
C PHE A 52 -4.80 6.07 5.64
N ASP A 53 -6.08 6.31 5.94
CA ASP A 53 -7.06 5.25 6.10
C ASP A 53 -7.36 4.52 4.77
N ALA A 54 -7.43 5.24 3.65
CA ALA A 54 -7.61 4.62 2.32
C ALA A 54 -6.37 3.84 1.85
N ASP A 55 -5.16 4.33 2.16
CA ASP A 55 -3.89 3.63 1.96
C ASP A 55 -3.87 2.29 2.73
N LYS A 56 -4.28 2.32 4.00
CA LYS A 56 -4.46 1.12 4.81
C LYS A 56 -5.48 0.15 4.18
N GLU A 57 -6.63 0.66 3.72
CA GLU A 57 -7.67 -0.14 3.04
C GLU A 57 -7.10 -0.87 1.82
N PHE A 58 -6.23 -0.22 1.03
CA PHE A 58 -5.59 -0.83 -0.13
C PHE A 58 -4.74 -2.04 0.25
N HIS A 59 -3.85 -1.91 1.25
CA HIS A 59 -2.98 -3.00 1.67
C HIS A 59 -3.76 -4.17 2.29
N ILE A 60 -4.84 -3.89 3.02
CA ILE A 60 -5.74 -4.94 3.53
C ILE A 60 -6.41 -5.68 2.36
N ALA A 61 -6.96 -4.95 1.39
CA ALA A 61 -7.60 -5.55 0.22
C ALA A 61 -6.63 -6.44 -0.57
N LEU A 62 -5.36 -6.05 -0.68
CA LEU A 62 -4.32 -6.86 -1.31
C LEU A 62 -4.03 -8.15 -0.50
N ALA A 63 -3.97 -8.05 0.83
CA ALA A 63 -3.78 -9.18 1.74
C ALA A 63 -4.95 -10.17 1.75
N GLU A 64 -6.15 -9.70 1.44
CA GLU A 64 -7.34 -10.55 1.29
C GLU A 64 -7.44 -11.14 -0.12
N ALA A 65 -6.91 -10.47 -1.14
CA ALA A 65 -6.99 -10.89 -2.53
C ALA A 65 -6.28 -12.23 -2.82
N VAL A 66 -5.30 -12.62 -2.00
CA VAL A 66 -4.58 -13.89 -2.15
C VAL A 66 -5.34 -15.11 -1.64
N GLU A 67 -6.51 -14.92 -1.02
CA GLU A 67 -7.38 -15.99 -0.47
C GLU A 67 -6.67 -16.99 0.46
N ASN A 68 -5.55 -16.58 1.06
CA ASN A 68 -4.78 -17.37 2.01
C ASN A 68 -4.97 -16.82 3.43
N ARG A 69 -5.81 -17.50 4.22
CA ARG A 69 -6.16 -17.06 5.58
C ARG A 69 -4.95 -16.87 6.51
N LEU A 70 -3.89 -17.66 6.35
CA LEU A 70 -2.69 -17.53 7.19
C LEU A 70 -1.89 -16.28 6.83
N VAL A 71 -1.82 -15.95 5.55
CA VAL A 71 -1.20 -14.70 5.07
C VAL A 71 -1.97 -13.50 5.62
N SER A 72 -3.29 -13.47 5.46
CA SER A 72 -4.12 -12.39 5.98
C SER A 72 -4.01 -12.27 7.51
N ALA A 73 -4.04 -13.39 8.24
CA ALA A 73 -3.89 -13.42 9.70
C ALA A 73 -2.51 -12.94 10.19
N THR A 74 -1.49 -13.00 9.33
CA THR A 74 -0.14 -12.52 9.64
C THR A 74 0.04 -11.05 9.29
N LEU A 75 -0.43 -10.64 8.11
CA LEU A 75 -0.14 -9.32 7.56
C LEU A 75 -1.12 -8.24 8.04
N ILE A 76 -2.40 -8.56 8.20
CA ILE A 76 -3.41 -7.58 8.65
C ILE A 76 -3.06 -6.98 10.03
N PRO A 77 -2.58 -7.75 11.03
CA PRO A 77 -2.10 -7.16 12.28
C PRO A 77 -0.95 -6.16 12.10
N LEU A 78 -0.02 -6.43 11.17
CA LEU A 78 1.06 -5.51 10.85
C LEU A 78 0.53 -4.23 10.19
N ILE A 79 -0.38 -4.36 9.22
CA ILE A 79 -1.05 -3.22 8.56
C ILE A 79 -1.86 -2.41 9.57
N ASN A 80 -2.54 -3.05 10.52
CA ASN A 80 -3.31 -2.37 11.57
C ASN A 80 -2.45 -1.51 12.51
N THR A 81 -1.14 -1.71 12.56
CA THR A 81 -0.25 -0.79 13.30
C THR A 81 -0.25 0.63 12.72
N MET A 82 -0.65 0.82 11.46
CA MET A 82 -0.90 2.13 10.86
C MET A 82 -1.93 2.94 11.64
N GLU A 83 -2.79 2.30 12.46
CA GLU A 83 -3.74 3.02 13.31
C GLU A 83 -3.09 3.75 14.48
N GLN A 84 -1.91 3.31 14.89
CA GLN A 84 -1.21 3.86 16.04
C GLN A 84 -0.82 5.31 15.76
N LYS A 85 -1.20 6.20 16.68
CA LYS A 85 -0.96 7.65 16.58
C LYS A 85 0.50 7.97 16.20
N LEU A 86 1.45 7.34 16.89
CA LEU A 86 2.88 7.57 16.60
C LEU A 86 3.28 7.12 15.19
N TYR A 87 2.69 6.05 14.64
CA TYR A 87 2.99 5.57 13.28
C TYR A 87 2.48 6.61 12.27
N ARG A 88 1.25 7.08 12.47
CA ARG A 88 0.63 8.11 11.61
C ARG A 88 1.43 9.40 11.64
N GLU A 89 1.77 9.90 12.83
CA GLU A 89 2.54 11.13 12.99
C GLU A 89 3.93 11.03 12.34
N PHE A 90 4.62 9.90 12.54
CA PHE A 90 5.90 9.62 11.89
C PHE A 90 5.76 9.59 10.36
N THR A 91 4.76 8.88 9.86
CA THR A 91 4.52 8.76 8.41
C THR A 91 4.20 10.12 7.78
N HIS A 92 3.33 10.91 8.42
CA HIS A 92 2.96 12.24 7.95
C HIS A 92 4.16 13.19 7.93
N HIS A 93 4.92 13.24 9.03
CA HIS A 93 5.99 14.22 9.19
C HIS A 93 7.16 13.98 8.24
N TYR A 94 7.55 12.71 8.09
CA TYR A 94 8.75 12.36 7.32
C TYR A 94 8.44 12.02 5.86
N TYR A 95 7.33 11.32 5.58
CA TYR A 95 7.12 10.70 4.26
C TYR A 95 6.02 11.38 3.43
N LEU A 96 4.89 11.67 4.08
CA LEU A 96 3.64 12.09 3.44
C LEU A 96 3.29 13.55 3.75
N LYS A 97 4.30 14.42 3.79
CA LYS A 97 4.26 15.79 4.33
C LYS A 97 3.33 16.79 3.64
N ASP A 98 2.98 16.55 2.39
CA ASP A 98 2.20 17.46 1.57
C ASP A 98 1.41 16.72 0.48
N SER A 99 0.48 17.42 -0.16
CA SER A 99 -0.34 16.88 -1.24
C SER A 99 0.49 16.29 -2.40
N ALA A 100 1.67 16.85 -2.69
CA ALA A 100 2.52 16.32 -3.76
C ALA A 100 3.15 14.98 -3.35
N ALA A 101 3.53 14.81 -2.08
CA ALA A 101 3.99 13.55 -1.53
C ALA A 101 2.88 12.49 -1.57
N LEU A 102 1.67 12.83 -1.14
CA LEU A 102 0.51 11.94 -1.24
C LEU A 102 0.27 11.50 -2.69
N GLN A 103 0.24 12.44 -3.63
CA GLN A 103 -0.02 12.13 -5.03
C GLN A 103 1.04 11.19 -5.64
N ARG A 104 2.32 11.39 -5.32
CA ARG A 104 3.41 10.48 -5.74
C ARG A 104 3.20 9.06 -5.24
N VAL A 105 2.74 8.90 -3.99
CA VAL A 105 2.50 7.56 -3.43
C VAL A 105 1.25 6.93 -4.05
N VAL A 106 0.21 7.69 -4.39
CA VAL A 106 -0.91 7.15 -5.18
C VAL A 106 -0.46 6.66 -6.55
N ASP A 107 0.47 7.35 -7.22
CA ASP A 107 1.01 6.90 -8.51
C ASP A 107 1.64 5.51 -8.39
N LEU A 108 2.40 5.26 -7.32
CA LEU A 108 3.01 3.95 -7.05
C LEU A 108 1.94 2.86 -6.82
N HIS A 109 0.88 3.19 -6.08
CA HIS A 109 -0.26 2.29 -5.88
C HIS A 109 -0.99 1.95 -7.19
N GLU A 110 -1.17 2.94 -8.07
CA GLU A 110 -1.75 2.74 -9.41
C GLU A 110 -0.89 1.81 -10.28
N GLU A 111 0.43 1.97 -10.26
CA GLU A 111 1.35 1.07 -10.97
C GLU A 111 1.25 -0.38 -10.48
N ILE A 112 1.15 -0.58 -9.16
CA ILE A 112 0.92 -1.90 -8.56
C ILE A 112 -0.42 -2.49 -9.03
N LEU A 113 -1.50 -1.71 -8.96
CA LEU A 113 -2.82 -2.15 -9.40
C LEU A 113 -2.82 -2.52 -10.88
N GLU A 114 -2.18 -1.73 -11.74
CA GLU A 114 -2.17 -2.01 -13.17
C GLU A 114 -1.42 -3.31 -13.48
N ALA A 115 -0.28 -3.54 -12.84
CA ALA A 115 0.45 -4.81 -12.95
C ALA A 115 -0.40 -6.00 -12.46
N ILE A 116 -1.13 -5.83 -11.36
CA ILE A 116 -2.09 -6.83 -10.88
C ILE A 116 -3.18 -7.03 -11.92
N ALA A 117 -3.86 -5.99 -12.39
CA ALA A 117 -4.97 -6.07 -13.33
C ALA A 117 -4.60 -6.77 -14.65
N GLN A 118 -3.40 -6.53 -15.15
CA GLN A 118 -2.84 -7.19 -16.34
C GLN A 118 -2.45 -8.65 -16.08
N GLY A 119 -2.36 -9.07 -14.81
CA GLY A 119 -1.92 -10.42 -14.44
C GLY A 119 -0.43 -10.61 -14.62
N ASN A 120 0.35 -9.55 -14.40
CA ASN A 120 1.80 -9.59 -14.51
C ASN A 120 2.42 -9.73 -13.11
N PRO A 121 2.72 -10.97 -12.67
CA PRO A 121 3.23 -11.22 -11.32
C PRO A 121 4.58 -10.57 -11.04
N ASP A 122 5.48 -10.58 -12.02
CA ASP A 122 6.83 -10.03 -11.82
C ASP A 122 6.78 -8.50 -11.79
N ALA A 123 5.97 -7.86 -12.66
CA ALA A 123 5.76 -6.42 -12.57
C ALA A 123 5.08 -6.01 -11.24
N ALA A 124 4.09 -6.77 -10.76
CA ALA A 124 3.41 -6.45 -9.49
C ALA A 124 4.37 -6.52 -8.30
N PHE A 125 5.27 -7.52 -8.30
CA PHE A 125 6.34 -7.63 -7.33
C PHE A 125 7.26 -6.40 -7.37
N GLU A 126 7.80 -6.08 -8.54
CA GLU A 126 8.75 -4.97 -8.70
C GLU A 126 8.14 -3.61 -8.35
N ARG A 127 6.89 -3.34 -8.74
CA ARG A 127 6.22 -2.08 -8.40
C ARG A 127 5.98 -1.95 -6.89
N MET A 128 5.67 -3.05 -6.20
CA MET A 128 5.54 -3.04 -4.74
C MET A 128 6.91 -2.88 -4.05
N GLN A 129 7.99 -3.43 -4.60
CA GLN A 129 9.34 -3.15 -4.10
C GLN A 129 9.70 -1.67 -4.29
N GLU A 130 9.42 -1.09 -5.46
CA GLU A 130 9.64 0.33 -5.71
C GLU A 130 8.82 1.20 -4.76
N HIS A 131 7.56 0.84 -4.49
CA HIS A 131 6.75 1.49 -3.46
C HIS A 131 7.48 1.55 -2.11
N TRP A 132 7.96 0.41 -1.60
CA TRP A 132 8.69 0.37 -0.34
C TRP A 132 10.02 1.09 -0.39
N ARG A 133 10.81 0.96 -1.46
CA ARG A 133 12.07 1.71 -1.64
C ARG A 133 11.84 3.21 -1.53
N ARG A 134 10.78 3.72 -2.16
CA ARG A 134 10.43 5.14 -2.11
C ARG A 134 9.92 5.57 -0.75
N MET A 135 9.22 4.68 -0.04
CA MET A 135 8.88 4.91 1.36
C MET A 135 10.12 4.90 2.25
N SER A 136 11.18 4.16 1.94
CA SER A 136 12.40 4.11 2.77
C SER A 136 13.36 5.29 2.51
N GLU A 137 13.53 5.71 1.25
CA GLU A 137 14.47 6.79 0.85
C GLU A 137 14.09 8.17 1.36
N ILE A 138 12.81 8.43 1.58
CA ILE A 138 12.35 9.71 2.11
C ILE A 138 12.75 9.90 3.58
N SER A 139 13.23 8.86 4.27
CA SER A 139 13.73 8.94 5.65
C SER A 139 15.17 9.49 5.77
N GLU A 140 15.93 9.56 4.68
CA GLU A 140 17.36 9.91 4.70
C GLU A 140 17.66 11.38 4.36
N THR A 141 16.63 12.21 4.14
CA THR A 141 16.75 13.66 3.83
C THR A 141 15.98 14.52 4.80
#